data_AF-A0A9E4GJF7-F1
#
_entry.id   AF-A0A9E4GJF7-F1
#
_cell.length_a   1.000
_cell.length_b   1.000
_cell.length_c   1.000
_cell.angle_alpha   90.00
_cell.angle_beta   90.00
_cell.angle_gamma   90.00
#
_symmetry.space_group_name_H-M   'P 1'
#
loop_
_entity.id
_entity.type
_entity.pdbx_description
1 polymer ?
#
loop_
_entity_poly.entity_id
_entity_poly.type
_entity_poly.pdbx_seq_one_letter_code
_entity_poly.pdbx_strand_id
1 'polypeptide(L)'
;HPHENFYWLQQDYLRDRQIGKPWHWTAWRPQLILGESLGSQMNVFPALGVYAALRREAGLPLSFPGGAPFLLEAIDTDVHARAFEWAADAPTARNEVFNITNGDVFVWQNVWPTIAEALGMPVGPPEPCSLAEDMPRREAEWAAIVDKYGLRAPKSLT
;
A
#
# COMPACT_ATOMS: atom_id res chain seq x y z
N HIS A 1 -0.08 23.98 19.02
CA HIS A 1 1.22 23.95 18.30
C HIS A 1 0.91 23.94 16.80
N PRO A 2 1.55 24.77 15.96
CA PRO A 2 1.48 24.57 14.52
C PRO A 2 2.27 23.30 14.19
N HIS A 3 1.56 22.23 13.84
CA HIS A 3 2.17 21.00 13.38
C HIS A 3 2.17 20.99 11.85
N GLU A 4 3.35 20.87 11.22
CA GLU A 4 3.48 20.79 9.75
C GLU A 4 2.86 19.51 9.17
N ASN A 5 2.57 18.51 10.01
CA ASN A 5 1.93 17.29 9.58
C ASN A 5 0.41 17.46 9.53
N PHE A 6 -0.13 17.33 8.31
CA PHE A 6 -1.54 17.53 8.00
C PHE A 6 -2.50 16.63 8.80
N TYR A 7 -2.06 15.47 9.31
CA TYR A 7 -2.90 14.59 10.14
C TYR A 7 -3.35 15.29 11.43
N TRP A 8 -2.48 16.10 12.04
CA TRP A 8 -2.84 16.85 13.25
C TRP A 8 -3.87 17.93 12.95
N LEU A 9 -3.72 18.62 11.81
CA LEU A 9 -4.69 19.62 11.36
C LEU A 9 -6.07 19.00 11.11
N GLN A 10 -6.12 17.81 10.50
CA GLN A 10 -7.37 17.07 10.30
C GLN A 10 -8.01 16.65 11.63
N GLN A 11 -7.20 16.18 12.59
CA GLN A 11 -7.69 15.76 13.90
C GLN A 11 -8.19 16.94 14.72
N ASP A 12 -7.47 18.06 14.74
CA ASP A 12 -7.90 19.28 15.44
C ASP A 12 -9.18 19.84 14.83
N TYR A 13 -9.28 19.86 13.50
CA TYR A 13 -10.51 20.24 12.80
C TYR A 13 -11.72 19.38 13.19
N LEU A 14 -11.55 18.06 13.34
CA LEU A 14 -12.62 17.17 13.81
C LEU A 14 -13.01 17.48 15.26
N ARG A 15 -12.03 17.69 16.14
CA ARG A 15 -12.28 18.04 17.56
C ARG A 15 -13.04 19.35 17.69
N ASP A 16 -12.61 20.39 16.99
CA ASP A 16 -13.27 21.71 17.03
C ASP A 16 -14.71 21.64 16.50
N ARG A 17 -14.93 20.86 15.43
CA ARG A 17 -16.25 20.64 14.83
C ARG A 17 -17.23 19.87 15.73
N GLN A 18 -16.71 19.04 16.63
CA GLN A 18 -17.50 18.15 17.49
C GLN A 18 -18.12 18.87 18.69
N ILE A 19 -17.58 20.02 19.10
CA ILE A 19 -18.05 20.77 20.27
C ILE A 19 -19.55 21.06 20.17
N GLY A 20 -20.32 20.56 21.15
CA GLY A 20 -21.78 20.73 21.22
C GLY A 20 -22.58 19.94 20.18
N LYS A 21 -21.97 18.94 19.52
CA LYS A 21 -22.64 18.06 18.55
C LYS A 21 -22.85 16.65 19.12
N PRO A 22 -23.88 15.92 18.64
CA PRO A 22 -24.19 14.57 19.12
C PRO A 22 -23.37 13.46 18.46
N TRP A 23 -22.47 13.80 17.53
CA TRP A 23 -21.60 12.83 16.85
C TRP A 23 -20.23 12.73 17.54
N HIS A 24 -19.54 11.63 17.27
CA HIS A 24 -18.21 11.32 17.76
C HIS A 24 -17.29 11.02 16.59
N TRP A 25 -15.98 11.05 16.81
CA TRP A 25 -14.99 10.68 15.80
C TRP A 25 -14.10 9.56 16.30
N THR A 26 -13.51 8.80 15.39
CA THR A 26 -12.46 7.82 15.67
C THR A 26 -11.36 8.02 14.65
N ALA A 27 -10.11 8.11 15.09
CA ALA A 27 -8.96 8.28 14.20
C ALA A 27 -8.16 6.97 14.11
N TRP A 28 -7.89 6.53 12.89
CA TRP A 28 -7.14 5.32 12.60
C TRP A 28 -5.76 5.64 12.06
N ARG A 29 -4.74 4.95 12.57
CA ARG A 29 -3.33 5.14 12.21
C ARG A 29 -2.74 3.82 11.72
N PRO A 30 -3.02 3.42 10.47
CA PRO A 30 -2.44 2.24 9.86
C PRO A 30 -0.95 2.46 9.50
N GLN A 31 -0.16 1.39 9.40
CA GLN A 31 1.19 1.43 8.83
C GLN A 31 1.14 1.30 7.29
N LEU A 32 1.13 0.06 6.79
CA LEU A 32 1.00 -0.25 5.36
C LEU A 32 -0.40 -0.83 5.11
N ILE A 33 -1.17 -0.21 4.22
CA ILE A 33 -2.48 -0.72 3.84
C ILE A 33 -2.32 -1.65 2.64
N LEU A 34 -2.82 -2.88 2.77
CA LEU A 34 -2.85 -3.88 1.71
C LEU A 34 -4.31 -4.08 1.27
N GLY A 35 -4.59 -3.75 0.02
CA GLY A 35 -5.92 -3.96 -0.54
C GLY A 35 -6.01 -3.68 -2.03
N GLU A 36 -7.12 -4.11 -2.60
CA GLU A 36 -7.43 -3.93 -4.02
C GLU A 36 -8.00 -2.53 -4.24
N SER A 37 -7.12 -1.55 -4.45
CA SER A 37 -7.51 -0.20 -4.87
C SER A 37 -6.63 0.26 -6.02
N LEU A 38 -7.21 0.27 -7.22
CA LEU A 38 -6.57 0.72 -8.45
C LEU A 38 -6.47 2.25 -8.56
N GLY A 39 -7.22 3.00 -7.74
CA GLY A 39 -7.20 4.46 -7.69
C GLY A 39 -6.42 5.05 -6.52
N SER A 40 -5.91 4.20 -5.61
CA SER A 40 -5.13 4.67 -4.47
C SER A 40 -3.76 5.17 -4.93
N GLN A 41 -3.41 6.39 -4.56
CA GLN A 41 -2.10 6.99 -4.81
C GLN A 41 -0.96 6.30 -4.03
N MET A 42 -1.31 5.49 -3.01
CA MET A 42 -0.36 4.80 -2.16
C MET A 42 -0.74 3.32 -2.06
N ASN A 43 -0.56 2.59 -3.17
CA ASN A 43 -0.73 1.14 -3.20
C ASN A 43 0.55 0.47 -3.73
N VAL A 44 1.09 -0.46 -2.94
CA VAL A 44 2.30 -1.20 -3.30
C VAL A 44 2.04 -2.23 -4.40
N PHE A 45 0.83 -2.77 -4.51
CA PHE A 45 0.51 -3.85 -5.44
C PHE A 45 0.62 -3.45 -6.91
N PRO A 46 0.07 -2.31 -7.37
CA PRO A 46 0.26 -1.86 -8.76
C PRO A 46 1.73 -1.69 -9.14
N ALA A 47 2.55 -1.09 -8.26
CA ALA A 47 3.97 -0.92 -8.52
C ALA A 47 4.70 -2.27 -8.66
N LEU A 48 4.47 -3.21 -7.72
CA LEU A 48 5.03 -4.55 -7.80
C LEU A 48 4.53 -5.32 -9.04
N GLY A 49 3.27 -5.13 -9.42
CA GLY A 49 2.67 -5.73 -10.61
C GLY A 49 3.32 -5.26 -11.91
N VAL A 50 3.52 -3.94 -12.06
CA VAL A 50 4.24 -3.35 -13.21
C VAL A 50 5.68 -3.86 -13.26
N TYR A 51 6.37 -3.85 -12.13
CA TYR A 51 7.73 -4.37 -12.03
C TYR A 51 7.83 -5.84 -12.47
N ALA A 52 6.94 -6.69 -11.96
CA ALA A 52 6.90 -8.10 -12.31
C ALA A 52 6.57 -8.31 -13.80
N ALA A 53 5.58 -7.60 -14.33
CA ALA A 53 5.20 -7.68 -15.74
C ALA A 53 6.37 -7.32 -16.66
N LEU A 54 7.06 -6.22 -16.35
CA LEU A 54 8.23 -5.77 -17.08
C LEU A 54 9.40 -6.76 -17.02
N ARG A 55 9.60 -7.45 -15.90
CA ARG A 55 10.63 -8.51 -15.80
C ARG A 55 10.23 -9.75 -16.59
N ARG A 56 8.95 -10.15 -16.50
CA ARG A 56 8.41 -11.31 -17.19
C ARG A 56 8.52 -11.16 -18.71
N GLU A 57 8.20 -9.99 -19.24
CA GLU A 57 8.32 -9.70 -20.68
C GLU A 57 9.78 -9.73 -21.13
N ALA A 58 10.73 -9.37 -20.25
CA ALA A 58 12.17 -9.49 -20.49
C ALA A 58 12.74 -10.91 -20.27
N GLY A 59 11.91 -11.88 -19.88
CA GLY A 59 12.36 -13.25 -19.59
C GLY A 59 13.20 -13.39 -18.31
N LEU A 60 13.11 -12.42 -17.40
CA LEU A 60 13.89 -12.37 -16.16
C LEU A 60 13.11 -12.96 -14.97
N PRO A 61 13.79 -13.53 -13.97
CA PRO A 61 13.15 -13.94 -12.72
C PRO A 61 12.69 -12.72 -11.91
N LEU A 62 11.78 -12.95 -10.95
CA LEU A 62 11.33 -11.93 -10.02
C LEU A 62 12.34 -11.74 -8.90
N SER A 63 13.36 -10.90 -9.14
CA SER A 63 14.35 -10.52 -8.14
C SER A 63 13.78 -9.47 -7.18
N PHE A 64 14.11 -9.55 -5.91
CA PHE A 64 13.67 -8.58 -4.91
C PHE A 64 14.37 -7.22 -5.11
N PRO A 65 13.64 -6.10 -5.30
CA PRO A 65 14.25 -4.80 -5.61
C PRO A 65 14.69 -4.01 -4.37
N GLY A 66 14.38 -4.43 -3.15
CA GLY A 66 14.28 -3.50 -2.01
C GLY A 66 15.20 -3.72 -0.80
N GLY A 67 16.48 -3.36 -0.89
CA GLY A 67 17.33 -2.98 0.27
C GLY A 67 17.54 -4.02 1.40
N ALA A 68 18.10 -3.52 2.51
CA ALA A 68 18.34 -4.30 3.72
C ALA A 68 17.01 -4.73 4.38
N PRO A 69 16.97 -5.88 5.08
CA PRO A 69 15.75 -6.33 5.74
C PRO A 69 15.36 -5.38 6.87
N PHE A 70 14.06 -5.12 6.98
CA PHE A 70 13.47 -4.39 8.10
C PHE A 70 12.10 -4.98 8.42
N LEU A 71 11.74 -4.91 9.70
CA LEU A 71 10.48 -5.43 10.20
C LEU A 71 9.35 -4.45 9.89
N LEU A 72 8.22 -4.97 9.42
CA LEU A 72 7.05 -4.21 9.01
C LEU A 72 5.78 -4.80 9.59
N GLU A 73 4.79 -3.94 9.79
CA GLU A 73 3.40 -4.32 9.98
C GLU A 73 2.58 -3.86 8.79
N ALA A 74 1.51 -4.57 8.49
CA ALA A 74 0.52 -4.17 7.51
C ALA A 74 -0.89 -4.34 8.06
N ILE A 75 -1.87 -3.75 7.37
CA ILE A 75 -3.29 -3.94 7.62
C ILE A 75 -3.96 -4.33 6.31
N ASP A 76 -4.67 -5.45 6.32
CA ASP A 76 -5.57 -5.84 5.25
C ASP A 76 -6.82 -4.93 5.26
N THR A 77 -7.27 -4.50 4.07
CA THR A 77 -8.41 -3.58 3.96
C THR A 77 -9.71 -4.14 4.52
N ASP A 78 -9.92 -5.45 4.50
CA ASP A 78 -11.13 -6.07 5.05
C ASP A 78 -11.10 -6.04 6.59
N VAL A 79 -9.92 -6.26 7.18
CA VAL A 79 -9.73 -6.07 8.64
C VAL A 79 -9.98 -4.61 9.01
N HIS A 80 -9.45 -3.68 8.22
CA HIS A 80 -9.64 -2.24 8.44
C HIS A 80 -11.12 -1.83 8.34
N ALA A 81 -11.84 -2.35 7.34
CA ALA A 81 -13.27 -2.10 7.15
C ALA A 81 -14.11 -2.61 8.33
N ARG A 82 -13.83 -3.83 8.84
CA ARG A 82 -14.49 -4.35 10.04
C ARG A 82 -14.21 -3.51 11.28
N ALA A 83 -13.01 -2.94 11.39
CA ALA A 83 -12.68 -2.04 12.49
C ALA A 83 -13.48 -0.72 12.41
N PHE A 84 -13.71 -0.20 11.20
CA PHE A 84 -14.55 0.98 11.00
C PHE A 84 -16.01 0.69 11.35
N GLU A 85 -16.53 -0.46 10.92
CA GLU A 85 -17.87 -0.93 11.29
C GLU A 85 -18.03 -1.04 12.81
N TRP A 86 -17.06 -1.67 13.49
CA TRP A 86 -17.06 -1.75 14.95
C TRP A 86 -17.08 -0.37 15.63
N ALA A 87 -16.22 0.56 15.18
CA ALA A 87 -16.12 1.87 15.80
C ALA A 87 -17.34 2.76 15.57
N ALA A 88 -18.18 2.47 14.57
CA ALA A 88 -19.39 3.22 14.31
C ALA A 88 -20.36 3.18 15.52
N ASP A 89 -20.45 2.03 16.19
CA ASP A 89 -21.40 1.82 17.28
C ASP A 89 -20.74 1.67 18.66
N ALA A 90 -19.45 1.32 18.73
CA ALA A 90 -18.75 1.06 19.98
C ALA A 90 -18.57 2.35 20.83
N PRO A 91 -19.15 2.42 22.06
CA PRO A 91 -18.91 3.56 22.94
C PRO A 91 -17.44 3.76 23.30
N THR A 92 -16.67 2.66 23.35
CA THR A 92 -15.23 2.65 23.62
C THR A 92 -14.37 3.19 22.48
N ALA A 93 -14.93 3.40 21.29
CA ALA A 93 -14.21 3.98 20.16
C ALA A 93 -14.41 5.49 20.00
N ARG A 94 -15.33 6.07 20.78
CA ARG A 94 -15.76 7.46 20.63
C ARG A 94 -14.67 8.43 21.10
N ASN A 95 -14.27 9.31 20.19
CA ASN A 95 -13.24 10.34 20.39
C ASN A 95 -11.85 9.74 20.68
N GLU A 96 -11.61 8.51 20.21
CA GLU A 96 -10.37 7.77 20.43
C GLU A 96 -9.50 7.68 19.18
N VAL A 97 -8.23 7.39 19.42
CA VAL A 97 -7.20 7.20 18.38
C VAL A 97 -6.65 5.79 18.49
N PHE A 98 -6.68 5.04 17.39
CA PHE A 98 -6.19 3.66 17.35
C PHE A 98 -5.09 3.51 16.30
N ASN A 99 -4.00 2.85 16.68
CA ASN A 99 -3.16 2.17 15.70
C ASN A 99 -3.88 0.89 15.27
N ILE A 100 -3.72 0.48 14.02
CA ILE A 100 -4.34 -0.73 13.50
C ILE A 100 -3.43 -1.44 12.51
N THR A 101 -3.25 -2.73 12.74
CA THR A 101 -2.44 -3.66 11.96
C THR A 101 -3.15 -5.03 11.94
N ASN A 102 -2.66 -5.96 11.13
CA ASN A 102 -3.09 -7.35 11.14
C ASN A 102 -2.76 -8.08 12.46
N GLY A 103 -1.93 -7.47 13.31
CA GLY A 103 -1.45 -8.06 14.56
C GLY A 103 -0.20 -8.93 14.42
N ASP A 104 0.36 -9.03 13.20
CA ASP A 104 1.60 -9.73 12.89
C ASP A 104 2.64 -8.79 12.26
N VAL A 105 3.84 -9.35 12.06
CA VAL A 105 4.98 -8.65 11.47
C VAL A 105 5.59 -9.48 10.36
N PHE A 106 6.15 -8.82 9.36
CA PHE A 106 6.86 -9.49 8.27
C PHE A 106 8.11 -8.72 7.82
N VAL A 107 8.92 -9.41 7.04
CA VAL A 107 10.08 -8.86 6.33
C VAL A 107 9.86 -9.14 4.85
N TRP A 108 10.02 -8.13 3.99
CA TRP A 108 9.72 -8.25 2.56
C TRP A 108 10.40 -9.44 1.88
N GLN A 109 11.65 -9.70 2.24
CA GLN A 109 12.45 -10.80 1.72
C GLN A 109 11.82 -12.17 2.02
N ASN A 110 11.12 -12.31 3.14
CA ASN A 110 10.48 -13.58 3.54
C ASN A 110 9.16 -13.81 2.80
N VAL A 111 8.43 -12.75 2.44
CA VAL A 111 7.16 -12.85 1.70
C VAL A 111 7.37 -12.86 0.17
N TRP A 112 8.56 -12.46 -0.29
CA TRP A 112 8.88 -12.38 -1.71
C TRP A 112 8.69 -13.70 -2.49
N PRO A 113 9.05 -14.88 -1.95
CA PRO A 113 8.77 -16.15 -2.62
C PRO A 113 7.28 -16.38 -2.86
N THR A 114 6.42 -16.04 -1.89
CA THR A 114 4.96 -16.15 -2.04
C THR A 114 4.43 -15.20 -3.11
N ILE A 115 4.98 -13.99 -3.22
CA ILE A 115 4.63 -13.04 -4.29
C ILE A 115 5.02 -13.59 -5.65
N ALA A 116 6.24 -14.13 -5.78
CA ALA A 116 6.72 -14.73 -7.02
C ALA A 116 5.87 -15.93 -7.44
N GLU A 117 5.51 -16.80 -6.50
CA GLU A 117 4.59 -17.93 -6.70
C GLU A 117 3.22 -17.47 -7.20
N ALA A 118 2.62 -16.47 -6.53
CA ALA A 118 1.32 -15.92 -6.92
C ALA A 118 1.33 -15.32 -8.34
N LEU A 119 2.48 -14.82 -8.79
CA LEU A 119 2.69 -14.26 -10.13
C LEU A 119 3.18 -15.30 -11.15
N GLY A 120 3.40 -16.55 -10.74
CA GLY A 120 3.92 -17.63 -11.59
C GLY A 120 5.32 -17.34 -12.12
N MET A 121 6.17 -16.68 -11.33
CA MET A 121 7.54 -16.31 -11.70
C MET A 121 8.57 -17.01 -10.79
N PRO A 122 9.72 -17.44 -11.32
CA PRO A 122 10.81 -17.93 -10.48
C PRO A 122 11.42 -16.78 -9.66
N VAL A 123 11.83 -17.07 -8.42
CA VAL A 123 12.55 -16.11 -7.57
C VAL A 123 13.98 -15.94 -8.09
N GLY A 124 14.40 -14.70 -8.30
CA GLY A 124 15.77 -14.34 -8.67
C GLY A 124 16.64 -13.96 -7.46
N PRO A 125 17.97 -13.89 -7.62
CA PRO A 125 18.83 -13.29 -6.59
C PRO A 125 18.41 -11.83 -6.35
N PRO A 126 18.55 -11.27 -5.13
CA PRO A 126 18.21 -9.87 -4.88
C PRO A 126 18.96 -8.92 -5.83
N GLU A 127 18.23 -7.95 -6.38
CA GLU A 127 18.76 -6.94 -7.29
C GLU A 127 18.27 -5.57 -6.82
N PRO A 128 18.93 -4.96 -5.82
CA PRO A 128 18.48 -3.70 -5.23
C PRO A 128 18.44 -2.57 -6.27
N CYS A 129 17.29 -1.92 -6.43
CA CYS A 129 17.14 -0.77 -7.31
C CYS A 129 16.01 0.16 -6.83
N SER A 130 16.00 1.40 -7.32
CA SER A 130 14.93 2.36 -7.04
C SER A 130 13.85 2.23 -8.11
N LEU A 131 12.73 1.58 -7.77
CA LEU A 131 11.60 1.48 -8.71
C LEU A 131 11.11 2.85 -9.17
N ALA A 132 11.14 3.86 -8.29
CA ALA A 132 10.74 5.22 -8.61
C ALA A 132 11.65 5.89 -9.67
N GLU A 133 12.93 5.53 -9.72
CA GLU A 133 13.87 6.06 -10.73
C GLU A 133 13.89 5.21 -12.01
N ASP A 134 13.70 3.89 -11.88
CA ASP A 134 13.83 2.95 -12.99
C ASP A 134 12.56 2.84 -13.82
N MET A 135 11.37 2.81 -13.20
CA MET A 135 10.10 2.61 -13.90
C MET A 135 9.80 3.69 -14.95
N PRO A 136 10.00 5.00 -14.70
CA PRO A 136 9.74 6.03 -15.71
C PRO A 136 10.55 5.83 -17.00
N ARG A 137 11.75 5.25 -16.91
CA ARG A 137 12.61 4.98 -18.07
C ARG A 137 12.08 3.83 -18.95
N ARG A 138 11.16 3.02 -18.43
CA ARG A 138 10.62 1.82 -19.07
C ARG A 138 9.17 2.00 -19.54
N GLU A 139 8.70 3.24 -19.62
CA GLU A 139 7.34 3.58 -20.02
C GLU A 139 6.95 2.97 -21.38
N ALA A 140 7.86 3.02 -22.37
CA ALA A 140 7.59 2.46 -23.69
C ALA A 140 7.39 0.92 -23.64
N GLU A 141 8.18 0.22 -22.82
CA GLU A 141 8.02 -1.23 -22.61
C GLU A 141 6.70 -1.55 -21.92
N TRP A 142 6.35 -0.77 -20.90
CA TRP A 142 5.08 -0.92 -20.19
C TRP A 142 3.88 -0.65 -21.10
N ALA A 143 3.91 0.40 -21.90
CA ALA A 143 2.87 0.71 -22.87
C ALA A 143 2.65 -0.46 -23.85
N ALA A 144 3.73 -1.09 -24.32
CA ALA A 144 3.66 -2.27 -25.19
C ALA A 144 3.03 -3.48 -24.46
N ILE A 145 3.34 -3.69 -23.19
CA ILE A 145 2.70 -4.74 -22.35
C ILE A 145 1.20 -4.46 -22.19
N VAL A 146 0.82 -3.20 -21.89
CA VAL A 146 -0.59 -2.80 -21.77
C VAL A 146 -1.36 -3.12 -23.05
N ASP A 147 -0.81 -2.79 -24.21
CA ASP A 147 -1.44 -3.08 -25.51
C ASP A 147 -1.48 -4.58 -25.81
N LYS A 148 -0.37 -5.30 -25.59
CA LYS A 148 -0.25 -6.74 -25.86
C LYS A 148 -1.26 -7.57 -25.09
N TYR A 149 -1.50 -7.25 -23.81
CA TYR A 149 -2.39 -8.01 -22.94
C TYR A 149 -3.75 -7.34 -22.71
N GLY A 150 -4.03 -6.20 -23.35
CA GLY A 150 -5.30 -5.48 -23.22
C GLY A 150 -5.59 -5.00 -21.80
N LEU A 151 -4.56 -4.55 -21.08
CA LEU A 151 -4.67 -4.20 -19.66
C LEU A 151 -5.46 -2.89 -19.46
N ARG A 152 -6.26 -2.85 -18.38
CA ARG A 152 -6.89 -1.61 -17.92
C ARG A 152 -5.92 -0.87 -16.98
N ALA A 153 -4.93 -0.21 -17.58
CA ALA A 153 -3.91 0.54 -16.84
C ALA A 153 -3.47 1.80 -17.61
N PRO A 154 -3.00 2.86 -16.92
CA PRO A 154 -2.36 3.97 -17.59
C PRO A 154 -1.07 3.50 -18.27
N LYS A 155 -0.80 4.03 -19.46
CA LYS A 155 0.47 3.77 -20.16
C LYS A 155 1.62 4.61 -19.60
N SER A 156 1.31 5.76 -19.00
CA SER A 156 2.27 6.60 -18.27
C SER A 156 2.70 5.92 -16.98
N LEU A 157 4.01 5.91 -16.72
CA LEU A 157 4.56 5.49 -15.42
C LEU A 157 5.05 6.68 -14.58
N THR A 158 4.81 7.91 -15.05
CA THR A 158 4.97 9.15 -14.29
C THR A 158 3.66 9.63 -13.70
#